data_AF-A0AAE4QQV5-F1
#
_entry.id   AF-A0AAE4QQV5-F1
#
_cell.length_a   1.000
_cell.length_b   1.000
_cell.length_c   1.000
_cell.angle_alpha   90.00
_cell.angle_beta   90.00
_cell.angle_gamma   90.00
#
_symmetry.space_group_name_H-M   'P 1'
#
loop_
_entity.id
_entity.type
_entity.pdbx_description
1 polymer ?
#
loop_
_entity_poly.entity_id
_entity_poly.type
_entity_poly.pdbx_seq_one_letter_code
_entity_poly.pdbx_strand_id
1 'polypeptide(L)'
;MNDNINDSELIQDTVNKKKLYKKDLSDACKNIAKLRRPVSEIAKLAHPLGIPYYTVLNVFKGNSNHPEVLNILTKLGIPHNRNPIREKRTKKNINEQS
;
A
#
# COMPACT_ATOMS: atom_id res chain seq x y z
N MET A 1 34.55 -6.84 -38.92
CA MET A 1 33.81 -7.83 -38.10
C MET A 1 33.79 -7.28 -36.70
N ASN A 2 32.59 -7.27 -36.09
CA ASN A 2 32.36 -7.09 -34.65
C ASN A 2 32.59 -5.64 -34.14
N ASP A 3 31.71 -4.98 -33.39
CA ASP A 3 30.64 -5.47 -32.52
C ASP A 3 29.41 -4.54 -32.53
N ASN A 4 28.26 -5.20 -32.64
CA ASN A 4 26.93 -4.66 -32.44
C ASN A 4 26.71 -4.54 -30.92
N ILE A 5 27.08 -3.40 -30.33
CA ILE A 5 26.88 -3.16 -28.90
C ILE A 5 25.44 -2.69 -28.69
N ASN A 6 24.66 -3.62 -28.17
CA ASN A 6 23.30 -3.46 -27.69
C ASN A 6 23.18 -2.30 -26.67
N ASP A 7 22.76 -1.12 -27.14
CA ASP A 7 22.27 -0.02 -26.29
C ASP A 7 20.84 -0.30 -25.75
N SER A 8 20.55 -1.53 -25.34
CA SER A 8 19.22 -1.97 -24.92
C SER A 8 19.11 -2.32 -23.43
N GLU A 9 20.13 -2.02 -22.61
CA GLU A 9 20.19 -2.45 -21.21
C GLU A 9 20.12 -1.32 -20.16
N LEU A 10 19.74 -0.09 -20.53
CA LEU A 10 19.61 1.03 -19.57
C LEU A 10 18.17 1.55 -19.36
N ILE A 11 17.14 0.80 -19.75
CA ILE A 11 15.73 1.28 -19.67
C ILE A 11 14.90 0.52 -18.60
N GLN A 12 15.38 -0.57 -18.01
CA GLN A 12 14.54 -1.43 -17.17
C GLN A 12 14.42 -1.07 -15.68
N ASP A 13 15.22 -0.17 -15.13
CA ASP A 13 15.17 0.15 -13.69
C ASP A 13 14.37 1.41 -13.31
N THR A 14 13.70 2.03 -14.28
CA THR A 14 12.66 3.05 -14.03
C THR A 14 11.26 2.49 -14.26
N VAL A 15 11.03 1.21 -13.91
CA VAL A 15 9.68 0.63 -13.81
C VAL A 15 8.95 1.38 -12.71
N ASN A 16 8.28 2.45 -13.15
CA ASN A 16 7.18 3.15 -12.52
C ASN A 16 6.76 2.52 -11.20
N LYS A 17 7.28 3.05 -10.08
CA LYS A 17 6.58 2.99 -8.79
C LYS A 17 5.31 3.84 -8.91
N LYS A 18 4.42 3.50 -9.84
CA LYS A 18 3.11 4.12 -10.00
C LYS A 18 2.40 3.83 -8.68
N LYS A 19 2.23 4.88 -7.89
CA LYS A 19 1.27 4.87 -6.78
C LYS A 19 -0.04 4.40 -7.39
N LEU A 20 -0.56 3.24 -6.98
CA LEU A 20 -1.90 2.84 -7.42
C LEU A 20 -2.87 3.95 -7.01
N TYR A 21 -3.49 4.56 -8.02
CA TYR A 21 -4.49 5.58 -7.80
C TYR A 21 -5.77 4.91 -7.29
N LYS A 22 -6.68 5.69 -6.70
CA LYS A 22 -7.91 5.20 -6.09
C LYS A 22 -8.71 4.25 -6.99
N LYS A 23 -8.71 4.51 -8.31
CA LYS A 23 -9.41 3.71 -9.31
C LYS A 23 -8.81 2.31 -9.41
N ASP A 24 -7.50 2.22 -9.61
CA ASP A 24 -6.77 0.96 -9.73
C ASP A 24 -6.93 0.08 -8.48
N LEU A 25 -6.85 0.68 -7.29
CA LEU A 25 -7.02 -0.07 -6.03
C LEU A 25 -8.46 -0.58 -5.87
N SER A 26 -9.46 0.24 -6.23
CA SER A 26 -10.85 -0.17 -6.19
C SER A 26 -11.16 -1.26 -7.22
N ASP A 27 -10.55 -1.21 -8.40
CA ASP A 27 -10.73 -2.21 -9.45
C ASP A 27 -10.04 -3.52 -9.07
N ALA A 28 -8.84 -3.46 -8.47
CA ALA A 28 -8.18 -4.63 -7.90
C ALA A 28 -9.04 -5.29 -6.80
N CYS A 29 -9.66 -4.51 -5.92
CA CYS A 29 -10.58 -5.03 -4.91
C CYS A 29 -11.79 -5.77 -5.52
N LYS A 30 -12.34 -5.24 -6.63
CA LYS A 30 -13.48 -5.87 -7.33
C LYS A 30 -13.06 -7.13 -8.09
N ASN A 31 -11.90 -7.09 -8.74
CA ASN A 31 -11.48 -8.16 -9.64
C ASN A 31 -10.85 -9.33 -8.89
N ILE A 32 -10.07 -9.07 -7.84
CA ILE A 32 -9.35 -10.09 -7.08
C ILE A 32 -10.21 -10.62 -5.94
N ALA A 33 -10.68 -9.72 -5.07
CA ALA A 33 -11.43 -10.08 -3.88
C ALA A 33 -12.95 -10.12 -4.09
N LYS A 34 -13.44 -9.89 -5.33
CA LYS A 34 -14.88 -9.91 -5.69
C LYS A 34 -15.76 -9.00 -4.83
N LEU A 35 -15.18 -7.90 -4.29
CA LEU A 35 -15.89 -6.98 -3.40
C LEU A 35 -16.84 -6.09 -4.21
N ARG A 36 -18.13 -6.04 -3.83
CA ARG A 36 -19.12 -5.19 -4.51
C ARG A 36 -18.92 -3.72 -4.16
N ARG A 37 -18.53 -3.44 -2.91
CA ARG A 37 -18.27 -2.11 -2.36
C ARG A 37 -16.92 -2.12 -1.61
N PRO A 38 -15.78 -2.00 -2.33
CA PRO A 38 -14.43 -2.16 -1.77
C PRO A 38 -14.18 -1.42 -0.45
N VAL A 39 -14.48 -0.11 -0.41
CA VAL A 39 -14.20 0.71 0.77
C VAL A 39 -15.06 0.29 1.97
N SER A 40 -16.35 0.03 1.74
CA SER A 40 -17.27 -0.38 2.81
C SER A 40 -16.95 -1.77 3.35
N GLU A 41 -16.57 -2.70 2.47
CA GLU A 41 -16.25 -4.07 2.86
C GLU A 41 -14.92 -4.14 3.61
N ILE A 42 -13.89 -3.42 3.15
CA ILE A 42 -12.65 -3.30 3.91
C ILE A 42 -12.86 -2.56 5.24
N ALA A 43 -13.73 -1.55 5.28
CA ALA A 43 -14.08 -0.90 6.54
C ALA A 43 -14.77 -1.85 7.53
N LYS A 44 -15.60 -2.79 7.06
CA LYS A 44 -16.18 -3.84 7.93
C LYS A 44 -15.10 -4.76 8.50
N LEU A 45 -14.07 -5.10 7.71
CA LEU A 45 -12.93 -5.90 8.17
C LEU A 45 -12.02 -5.13 9.14
N ALA A 46 -11.91 -3.82 8.96
CA ALA A 46 -11.06 -2.96 9.78
C ALA A 46 -11.75 -2.49 11.08
N HIS A 47 -13.08 -2.49 11.14
CA HIS A 47 -13.85 -2.02 12.29
C HIS A 47 -13.53 -2.76 13.61
N PRO A 48 -13.40 -4.10 13.64
CA PRO A 48 -12.98 -4.82 14.85
C PRO A 48 -11.58 -4.44 15.36
N LEU A 49 -10.75 -3.83 14.50
CA LEU A 49 -9.42 -3.32 14.86
C LEU A 49 -9.47 -1.86 15.38
N GLY A 50 -10.67 -1.30 15.57
CA GLY A 50 -10.87 0.09 15.99
C GLY A 50 -10.60 1.11 14.88
N ILE A 51 -10.51 0.68 13.62
CA ILE A 51 -10.14 1.57 12.51
C ILE A 51 -11.41 2.18 11.90
N PRO A 52 -11.54 3.51 11.88
CA PRO A 52 -12.73 4.16 11.38
C PRO A 52 -12.79 4.17 9.85
N TYR A 53 -14.00 4.26 9.31
CA TYR A 53 -14.26 4.28 7.86
C TYR A 53 -13.44 5.33 7.11
N TYR A 54 -13.28 6.53 7.69
CA TYR A 54 -12.54 7.62 7.04
C TYR A 54 -11.05 7.27 6.84
N THR A 55 -10.46 6.47 7.72
CA THR A 55 -9.07 6.01 7.61
C THR A 55 -8.93 5.08 6.41
N VAL A 56 -9.86 4.14 6.24
CA VAL A 56 -9.91 3.25 5.07
C VAL A 56 -10.10 4.07 3.79
N LEU A 57 -11.02 5.04 3.80
CA LEU A 57 -11.23 5.93 2.66
C LEU A 57 -9.96 6.71 2.29
N ASN A 58 -9.22 7.21 3.28
CA ASN A 58 -7.97 7.94 3.07
C ASN A 58 -6.87 7.02 2.54
N VAL A 59 -6.83 5.76 2.96
CA VAL A 59 -5.99 4.75 2.30
C VAL A 59 -6.41 4.63 0.85
N PHE A 60 -7.68 4.39 0.52
CA PHE A 60 -8.10 4.29 -0.87
C PHE A 60 -7.77 5.54 -1.72
N LYS A 61 -7.86 6.74 -1.14
CA LYS A 61 -7.46 8.00 -1.80
C LYS A 61 -5.95 8.17 -1.96
N GLY A 62 -5.13 7.37 -1.28
CA GLY A 62 -3.67 7.52 -1.27
C GLY A 62 -3.15 8.58 -0.30
N ASN A 63 -4.00 9.06 0.61
CA ASN A 63 -3.67 10.08 1.61
C ASN A 63 -3.18 9.46 2.93
N SER A 64 -3.25 8.13 3.08
CA SER A 64 -2.83 7.40 4.28
C SER A 64 -2.20 6.05 3.90
N ASN A 65 -1.21 5.63 4.67
CA ASN A 65 -0.60 4.30 4.59
C ASN A 65 -0.78 3.56 5.92
N HIS A 66 -2.02 3.55 6.45
CA HIS A 66 -2.32 2.90 7.71
C HIS A 66 -1.98 1.39 7.64
N PRO A 67 -1.07 0.88 8.50
CA PRO A 67 -0.48 -0.45 8.34
C PRO A 67 -1.53 -1.57 8.33
N GLU A 68 -2.48 -1.53 9.26
CA GLU A 68 -3.52 -2.58 9.33
C GLU A 68 -4.44 -2.63 8.11
N VAL A 69 -4.77 -1.48 7.51
CA VAL A 69 -5.60 -1.45 6.28
C VAL A 69 -4.79 -2.01 5.11
N LEU A 70 -3.51 -1.67 5.02
CA LEU A 70 -2.60 -2.24 4.05
C LEU A 70 -2.44 -3.75 4.25
N ASN A 71 -2.36 -4.23 5.49
CA ASN A 71 -2.29 -5.65 5.81
C ASN A 71 -3.55 -6.40 5.36
N ILE A 72 -4.75 -5.82 5.58
CA ILE A 72 -6.01 -6.37 5.06
C ILE A 72 -5.96 -6.49 3.53
N LEU A 73 -5.51 -5.45 2.84
CA LEU A 73 -5.35 -5.48 1.39
C LEU A 73 -4.37 -6.57 0.94
N THR A 74 -3.22 -6.70 1.62
CA THR A 74 -2.23 -7.77 1.35
C THR A 74 -2.84 -9.16 1.53
N LYS A 75 -3.56 -9.40 2.63
CA LYS A 75 -4.21 -10.69 2.92
C LYS A 75 -5.28 -11.07 1.88
N LEU A 76 -5.93 -10.07 1.30
CA LEU A 76 -6.88 -10.24 0.20
C LEU A 76 -6.20 -10.39 -1.17
N GLY A 77 -4.86 -10.42 -1.23
CA GLY A 77 -4.10 -10.52 -2.47
C GLY A 77 -4.13 -9.25 -3.33
N ILE A 78 -4.54 -8.11 -2.74
CA ILE A 78 -4.66 -6.85 -3.47
C ILE A 78 -3.30 -6.15 -3.47
N PRO A 79 -2.67 -5.93 -4.63
CA PRO A 79 -1.42 -5.19 -4.69
C PRO A 79 -1.67 -3.73 -4.33
N HIS A 80 -0.97 -3.25 -3.31
CA HIS A 80 -0.93 -1.82 -2.97
C HIS A 80 0.55 -1.43 -2.91
N ASN A 81 1.00 -0.59 -3.85
CA ASN A 81 2.40 -0.15 -3.94
C ASN A 81 2.74 0.86 -2.82
N ARG A 82 2.44 0.53 -1.57
CA ARG A 82 2.52 1.44 -0.42
C ARG A 82 3.26 0.76 0.71
N ASN A 83 4.25 1.47 1.23
CA ASN A 83 4.91 1.08 2.46
C ASN A 83 4.04 1.58 3.62
N PRO A 84 3.76 0.75 4.65
CA PRO A 84 3.15 1.25 5.87
C PRO A 84 3.95 2.46 6.37
N ILE A 85 3.27 3.51 6.84
CA ILE A 85 3.98 4.61 7.52
C ILE A 85 4.83 3.93 8.59
N ARG A 86 6.17 4.04 8.44
CA ARG A 86 7.15 3.50 9.39
C ARG A 86 6.59 3.77 10.78
N GLU A 87 6.40 2.72 11.57
CA GLU A 87 6.19 2.87 13.00
C GLU A 87 7.21 3.90 13.46
N LYS A 88 6.73 5.05 13.97
CA LYS A 88 7.62 6.07 14.50
C LYS A 88 8.48 5.33 15.50
N ARG A 89 9.79 5.19 15.21
CA ARG A 89 10.76 4.57 16.11
C ARG A 89 10.45 5.14 17.48
N THR A 90 9.95 4.28 18.37
CA THR A 90 9.74 4.63 19.77
C THR A 90 11.05 5.23 20.21
N LYS A 91 11.05 6.52 20.55
CA LYS A 91 12.26 7.20 21.02
C LYS A 91 12.77 6.32 22.16
N LYS A 92 13.97 5.76 22.02
CA LYS A 92 14.67 5.14 23.15
C LYS A 92 14.64 6.18 24.25
N ASN A 93 13.91 5.92 25.34
CA ASN A 93 14.09 6.68 26.56
C ASN A 93 15.53 6.44 26.97
N ILE A 94 16.40 7.41 26.70
CA ILE A 94 17.71 7.50 27.33
C ILE A 94 17.38 7.87 28.78
N ASN A 95 17.17 6.86 29.60
CA ASN A 95 17.18 7.01 31.04
C ASN A 95 18.65 6.94 31.43
N GLU A 96 19.37 8.05 31.25
CA GLU A 96 20.66 8.27 31.90
C GLU A 96 20.36 8.51 33.38
N GLN A 97 20.44 7.44 34.18
CA GLN A 97 20.74 7.58 35.59
C GLN A 97 22.25 7.88 35.69
N SER A 98 22.57 9.08 36.16
CA SER A 98 23.86 9.43 36.76
C SER A 98 23.56 10.15 38.07
#